data_AF-A0A3E0PVC5-F1
#
_entry.id   AF-A0A3E0PVC5-F1
#
_cell.length_a   1.000
_cell.length_b   1.000
_cell.length_c   1.000
_cell.angle_alpha   90.00
_cell.angle_beta   90.00
_cell.angle_gamma   90.00
#
_symmetry.space_group_name_H-M   'P 1'
#
loop_
_entity.id
_entity.type
_entity.pdbx_description
1 polymer ?
#
loop_
_entity_poly.entity_id
_entity_poly.type
_entity_poly.pdbx_seq_one_letter_code
_entity_poly.pdbx_strand_id
1 'polypeptide(L)'
;MEFDCPSRDGRLPLQPSNSGGMMQPDNRSGPRRIRTSEGVLAVSEPGLKLDIKDLSGNAAVLELSGEIDMLTAPLVESAFRHMAERGLTDVIVDARDVGFMDSTGINALAQGRQIIFARGSSVSLVGSRPVRRVLDLVFPDNEIIVRFDTIEDAIANLGLDH
;
A
#
# COMPACT_ATOMS: atom_id res chain seq x y z
N MET A 1 -63.61 -0.94 17.93
CA MET A 1 -64.08 -2.35 17.99
C MET A 1 -62.87 -3.17 17.58
N GLU A 2 -62.17 -3.95 18.39
CA GLU A 2 -62.32 -4.54 19.74
C GLU A 2 -60.89 -4.65 20.35
N PHE A 3 -60.57 -4.28 21.60
CA PHE A 3 -60.66 -5.04 22.88
C PHE A 3 -60.16 -6.50 22.74
N ASP A 4 -59.33 -7.15 23.56
CA ASP A 4 -58.69 -6.92 24.88
C ASP A 4 -57.55 -7.98 25.03
N CYS A 5 -56.81 -7.95 26.15
CA CYS A 5 -55.58 -8.67 26.56
C CYS A 5 -55.87 -10.15 27.00
N PRO A 6 -55.06 -10.93 27.80
CA PRO A 6 -53.66 -10.82 28.30
C PRO A 6 -52.85 -12.16 28.33
N SER A 7 -51.58 -12.15 28.76
CA SER A 7 -51.06 -12.92 29.93
C SER A 7 -49.56 -13.29 29.88
N ARG A 8 -48.87 -12.86 30.94
CA ARG A 8 -47.64 -13.43 31.51
C ARG A 8 -48.00 -14.73 32.26
N ASP A 9 -47.13 -15.75 32.24
CA ASP A 9 -46.39 -16.25 33.42
C ASP A 9 -45.54 -17.49 33.04
N GLY A 10 -44.46 -17.75 33.76
CA GLY A 10 -43.66 -18.98 33.57
C GLY A 10 -42.14 -18.87 33.81
N ARG A 11 -41.73 -18.61 35.05
CA ARG A 11 -40.44 -19.08 35.63
C ARG A 11 -40.35 -20.63 35.52
N LEU A 12 -39.25 -21.40 35.50
CA LEU A 12 -37.84 -21.31 35.92
C LEU A 12 -37.02 -22.48 35.22
N PRO A 13 -35.77 -22.84 35.60
CA PRO A 13 -34.59 -23.00 34.73
C PRO A 13 -34.25 -24.46 34.35
N LEU A 14 -33.42 -24.68 33.31
CA LEU A 14 -32.62 -25.90 33.19
C LEU A 14 -31.23 -25.61 32.58
N GLN A 15 -30.25 -26.26 33.19
CA GLN A 15 -28.79 -26.14 33.05
C GLN A 15 -28.22 -26.68 31.70
N PRO A 16 -26.91 -26.49 31.43
CA PRO A 16 -26.37 -26.61 30.08
C PRO A 16 -26.10 -28.08 29.72
N SER A 17 -26.41 -28.46 28.48
CA SER A 17 -25.89 -29.68 27.87
C SER A 17 -24.87 -29.30 26.80
N ASN A 18 -23.62 -29.46 27.18
CA ASN A 18 -22.47 -29.38 26.28
C ASN A 18 -22.44 -30.68 25.48
N SER A 19 -22.74 -30.62 24.18
CA SER A 19 -22.47 -31.70 23.24
C SER A 19 -21.76 -31.11 22.03
N GLY A 20 -20.48 -31.46 21.92
CA GLY A 20 -19.55 -30.94 20.93
C GLY A 20 -20.04 -31.11 19.50
N GLY A 21 -20.06 -30.00 18.79
CA GLY A 21 -20.03 -29.95 17.34
C GLY A 21 -18.72 -29.28 16.93
N MET A 22 -17.75 -30.11 16.57
CA MET A 22 -16.49 -29.70 15.95
C MET A 22 -16.81 -29.20 14.54
N MET A 23 -16.85 -27.89 14.33
CA MET A 23 -16.73 -27.26 13.02
C MET A 23 -15.87 -26.00 13.15
N GLN A 24 -14.90 -25.92 12.25
CA GLN A 24 -13.71 -25.07 12.25
C GLN A 24 -14.07 -23.56 12.30
N PRO A 25 -13.24 -22.71 12.93
CA PRO A 25 -13.40 -21.27 12.82
C PRO A 25 -13.10 -20.83 11.39
N ASP A 26 -14.09 -20.24 10.73
CA ASP A 26 -13.96 -19.47 9.50
C ASP A 26 -13.17 -18.18 9.79
N ASN A 27 -11.85 -18.30 9.76
CA ASN A 27 -10.94 -17.18 9.86
C ASN A 27 -10.87 -16.39 8.54
N ARG A 28 -11.94 -15.69 8.15
CA ARG A 28 -11.89 -14.75 7.02
C ARG A 28 -12.18 -13.34 7.48
N SER A 29 -11.16 -12.51 7.26
CA SER A 29 -11.17 -11.04 7.24
C SER A 29 -10.71 -10.35 8.52
N GLY A 30 -9.43 -10.57 8.84
CA GLY A 30 -8.60 -9.60 9.55
C GLY A 30 -7.11 -9.77 9.21
N PRO A 31 -6.26 -8.73 9.35
CA PRO A 31 -6.57 -7.41 9.91
C PRO A 31 -6.50 -6.25 8.88
N ARG A 32 -7.33 -5.24 9.17
CA ARG A 32 -7.28 -3.88 8.64
C ARG A 32 -6.35 -3.00 9.51
N ARG A 33 -5.70 -2.03 8.84
CA ARG A 33 -5.14 -0.72 9.29
C ARG A 33 -3.76 -0.64 9.98
N ILE A 34 -2.84 0.05 9.28
CA ILE A 34 -2.31 1.42 9.55
C ILE A 34 -2.51 1.95 10.99
N ARG A 35 -1.41 2.13 11.78
CA ARG A 35 -1.30 3.07 12.93
C ARG A 35 0.18 3.37 13.30
N THR A 36 0.67 4.61 13.09
CA THR A 36 0.86 5.77 14.03
C THR A 36 2.26 5.95 14.64
N SER A 37 2.63 7.22 14.83
CA SER A 37 3.74 7.86 15.57
C SER A 37 5.22 7.51 15.32
N GLU A 38 5.69 6.28 15.07
CA GLU A 38 7.16 6.03 14.93
C GLU A 38 7.57 4.81 14.08
N GLY A 39 6.88 4.47 12.99
CA GLY A 39 7.47 3.54 11.99
C GLY A 39 6.52 2.68 11.16
N VAL A 40 6.90 2.56 9.88
CA VAL A 40 6.59 1.59 8.81
C VAL A 40 5.12 1.19 8.54
N LEU A 41 4.65 1.57 7.34
CA LEU A 41 3.36 1.22 6.77
C LEU A 41 3.45 -0.09 5.95
N ALA A 42 3.39 -1.25 6.61
CA ALA A 42 3.23 -2.51 5.88
C ALA A 42 1.74 -2.75 5.59
N VAL A 43 1.29 -2.56 4.35
CA VAL A 43 -0.02 -3.06 3.90
C VAL A 43 0.19 -4.27 2.99
N SER A 44 -0.61 -5.32 3.23
CA SER A 44 -0.64 -6.53 2.42
C SER A 44 -2.08 -6.77 1.98
N GLU A 45 -2.40 -6.41 0.75
CA GLU A 45 -3.59 -6.89 0.05
C GLU A 45 -3.21 -8.18 -0.71
N PRO A 46 -4.17 -9.03 -1.12
CA PRO A 46 -3.86 -10.34 -1.70
C PRO A 46 -3.03 -10.33 -3.01
N GLY A 47 -2.60 -9.16 -3.49
CA GLY A 47 -1.67 -9.01 -4.60
C GLY A 47 -0.53 -8.00 -4.40
N LEU A 48 -0.55 -7.10 -3.41
CA LEU A 48 0.48 -6.05 -3.25
C LEU A 48 0.97 -5.96 -1.80
N LYS A 49 2.30 -5.96 -1.63
CA LYS A 49 2.96 -5.54 -0.40
C LYS A 49 3.73 -4.25 -0.67
N LEU A 50 3.68 -3.34 0.30
CA LEU A 50 4.50 -2.14 0.28
C LEU A 50 5.16 -1.90 1.64
N ASP A 51 6.37 -1.37 1.61
CA ASP A 51 7.18 -1.00 2.78
C ASP A 51 7.83 0.36 2.55
N ILE A 52 7.98 1.16 3.60
CA ILE A 52 8.63 2.48 3.53
C ILE A 52 9.84 2.45 4.45
N LYS A 53 11.02 2.60 3.86
CA LYS A 53 12.29 2.68 4.57
C LYS A 53 12.81 4.10 4.49
N ASP A 54 12.90 4.76 5.62
CA ASP A 54 13.49 6.10 5.67
C ASP A 54 14.99 6.01 5.40
N LEU A 55 15.49 6.94 4.60
CA LEU A 55 16.91 7.18 4.39
C LEU A 55 17.33 8.43 5.18
N SER A 56 18.58 8.86 4.98
CA SER A 56 19.09 10.09 5.58
C SER A 56 18.30 11.32 5.11
N GLY A 57 18.01 12.23 6.04
CA GLY A 57 17.36 13.51 5.75
C GLY A 57 15.87 13.38 5.42
N ASN A 58 15.49 13.83 4.23
CA ASN A 58 14.13 13.86 3.68
C ASN A 58 13.91 12.76 2.63
N ALA A 59 14.81 11.78 2.55
CA ALA A 59 14.77 10.72 1.56
C ALA A 59 14.14 9.43 2.12
N ALA A 60 13.50 8.64 1.25
CA ALA A 60 12.96 7.33 1.60
C ALA A 60 12.91 6.39 0.40
N VAL A 61 12.94 5.09 0.68
CA VAL A 61 12.67 4.02 -0.30
C VAL A 61 11.27 3.49 -0.06
N LEU A 62 10.43 3.51 -1.09
CA LEU A 62 9.15 2.82 -1.15
C LEU A 62 9.36 1.49 -1.87
N GLU A 63 9.41 0.39 -1.11
CA GLU A 63 9.50 -0.96 -1.67
C GLU A 63 8.11 -1.47 -2.03
N LEU A 64 7.96 -1.97 -3.24
CA LEU A 64 6.73 -2.52 -3.79
C LEU A 64 7.00 -3.95 -4.28
N SER A 65 6.14 -4.89 -3.89
CA SER A 65 6.22 -6.27 -4.39
C SER A 65 4.84 -6.85 -4.66
N GLY A 66 4.74 -7.71 -5.69
CA GLY A 66 3.49 -8.29 -6.17
C GLY A 66 2.96 -7.60 -7.42
N GLU A 67 1.73 -7.11 -7.38
CA GLU A 67 0.97 -6.63 -8.55
C GLU A 67 0.39 -5.23 -8.31
N ILE A 68 0.58 -4.35 -9.30
CA ILE A 68 0.04 -2.99 -9.26
C ILE A 68 -1.04 -2.86 -10.34
N ASP A 69 -2.30 -2.88 -9.90
CA ASP A 69 -3.48 -2.85 -10.75
C ASP A 69 -4.52 -1.83 -10.24
N MET A 70 -5.72 -1.85 -10.81
CA MET A 70 -6.82 -0.97 -10.36
C MET A 70 -7.23 -1.12 -8.90
N LEU A 71 -7.05 -2.30 -8.29
CA LEU A 71 -7.38 -2.56 -6.89
C LEU A 71 -6.28 -2.04 -5.95
N THR A 72 -5.01 -2.19 -6.35
CA THR A 72 -3.87 -1.88 -5.50
C THR A 72 -3.28 -0.48 -5.75
N ALA A 73 -3.57 0.14 -6.89
CA ALA A 73 -3.19 1.52 -7.25
C ALA A 73 -3.53 2.56 -6.16
N PRO A 74 -4.73 2.57 -5.54
CA PRO A 74 -5.05 3.51 -4.47
C PRO A 74 -4.15 3.40 -3.24
N LEU A 75 -3.58 2.21 -2.97
CA LEU A 75 -2.65 1.98 -1.86
C LEU A 75 -1.30 2.64 -2.13
N VAL A 76 -0.82 2.55 -3.38
CA VAL A 76 0.41 3.22 -3.81
C VAL A 76 0.25 4.73 -3.69
N GLU A 77 -0.86 5.30 -4.18
CA GLU A 77 -1.15 6.73 -4.03
C GLU A 77 -1.22 7.18 -2.56
N SER A 78 -1.83 6.35 -1.70
CA SER A 78 -1.89 6.61 -0.26
C SER A 78 -0.50 6.60 0.38
N ALA A 79 0.41 5.71 -0.06
CA ALA A 79 1.77 5.66 0.43
C ALA A 79 2.54 6.94 0.08
N PHE A 80 2.43 7.42 -1.17
CA PHE A 80 3.02 8.71 -1.57
C PHE A 80 2.51 9.88 -0.75
N ARG A 81 1.20 9.95 -0.54
CA ARG A 81 0.59 11.00 0.30
C ARG A 81 1.13 10.95 1.73
N HIS A 82 1.23 9.75 2.30
CA HIS A 82 1.78 9.56 3.63
C HIS A 82 3.25 10.02 3.73
N MET A 83 4.07 9.68 2.74
CA MET A 83 5.46 10.16 2.67
C MET A 83 5.53 11.69 2.55
N ALA A 84 4.70 12.29 1.70
CA ALA A 84 4.62 13.74 1.55
C ALA A 84 4.17 14.44 2.86
N GLU A 85 3.21 13.88 3.59
CA GLU A 85 2.77 14.38 4.90
C GLU A 85 3.89 14.31 5.94
N ARG A 86 4.75 13.29 5.87
CA ARG A 86 5.95 13.14 6.72
C ARG A 86 7.10 14.08 6.32
N GLY A 87 6.97 14.81 5.22
CA GLY A 87 8.03 15.68 4.70
C GLY A 87 9.12 14.93 3.93
N LEU A 88 8.88 13.67 3.56
CA LEU A 88 9.77 12.92 2.69
C LEU A 88 9.56 13.41 1.26
N THR A 89 10.58 14.04 0.70
CA THR A 89 10.54 14.65 -0.62
C THR A 89 11.40 13.91 -1.63
N ASP A 90 12.36 13.11 -1.19
CA ASP A 90 13.26 12.40 -2.10
C ASP A 90 12.95 10.91 -2.06
N VAL A 91 12.10 10.46 -2.98
CA VAL A 91 11.50 9.13 -2.94
C VAL A 91 12.10 8.23 -4.02
N ILE A 92 12.66 7.09 -3.60
CA ILE A 92 13.08 6.01 -4.49
C ILE A 92 11.99 4.93 -4.45
N VAL A 93 11.38 4.63 -5.58
CA VAL A 93 10.41 3.55 -5.71
C VAL A 93 11.15 2.29 -6.16
N ASP A 94 11.24 1.29 -5.30
CA ASP A 94 11.72 -0.04 -5.67
C ASP A 94 10.55 -0.93 -6.10
N ALA A 95 10.45 -1.17 -7.40
CA ALA A 95 9.47 -2.03 -8.03
C ALA A 95 10.15 -3.26 -8.69
N ARG A 96 11.31 -3.69 -8.21
CA ARG A 96 12.02 -4.88 -8.73
C ARG A 96 11.24 -6.18 -8.48
N ASP A 97 10.50 -6.25 -7.38
CA ASP A 97 9.67 -7.40 -7.00
C ASP A 97 8.21 -7.26 -7.48
N VAL A 98 7.92 -6.26 -8.34
CA VAL A 98 6.64 -6.12 -9.01
C VAL A 98 6.65 -6.96 -10.28
N GLY A 99 5.81 -8.00 -10.29
CA GLY A 99 5.64 -8.93 -11.41
C GLY A 99 4.69 -8.42 -12.48
N PHE A 100 3.76 -7.54 -12.13
CA PHE A 100 2.74 -7.02 -13.04
C PHE A 100 2.38 -5.56 -12.74
N MET A 101 2.19 -4.76 -13.78
CA MET A 101 1.71 -3.39 -13.70
C MET A 101 0.84 -3.07 -14.91
N ASP A 102 -0.40 -2.63 -14.68
CA ASP A 102 -1.31 -2.15 -15.72
C ASP A 102 -1.23 -0.62 -15.92
N SER A 103 -2.06 -0.09 -16.82
CA SER A 103 -2.12 1.36 -17.06
C SER A 103 -2.54 2.16 -15.84
N THR A 104 -3.32 1.57 -14.93
CA THR A 104 -3.77 2.22 -13.70
C THR A 104 -2.65 2.30 -12.68
N GLY A 105 -1.82 1.25 -12.56
CA GLY A 105 -0.62 1.26 -11.74
C GLY A 105 0.42 2.30 -12.19
N ILE A 106 0.62 2.43 -13.50
CA ILE A 106 1.47 3.49 -14.07
C ILE A 106 0.94 4.88 -13.70
N ASN A 107 -0.38 5.08 -13.84
CA ASN A 107 -1.00 6.36 -13.51
C ASN A 107 -0.91 6.67 -12.01
N ALA A 108 -1.05 5.66 -11.15
CA ALA A 108 -0.85 5.80 -9.71
C ALA A 108 0.57 6.27 -9.36
N LEU A 109 1.61 5.74 -10.03
CA LEU A 109 2.98 6.22 -9.86
C LEU A 109 3.16 7.67 -10.35
N ALA A 110 2.57 8.00 -11.51
CA ALA A 110 2.64 9.36 -12.05
C ALA A 110 1.95 10.39 -11.14
N GLN A 111 0.78 10.05 -10.58
CA GLN A 111 0.08 10.87 -9.59
C GLN A 111 0.85 10.94 -8.27
N GLY A 112 1.38 9.82 -7.79
CA GLY A 112 2.25 9.74 -6.63
C GLY A 112 3.44 10.67 -6.71
N ARG A 113 4.11 10.73 -7.86
CA ARG A 113 5.14 11.73 -8.10
C ARG A 113 4.60 13.15 -8.03
N GLN A 114 3.48 13.47 -8.65
CA GLN A 114 2.95 14.84 -8.62
C GLN A 114 2.71 15.33 -7.19
N ILE A 115 2.27 14.42 -6.29
CA ILE A 115 2.09 14.72 -4.86
C ILE A 115 3.42 15.13 -4.21
N ILE A 116 4.53 14.48 -4.56
CA ILE A 116 5.86 14.76 -4.03
C ILE A 116 6.48 16.00 -4.72
N PHE A 117 6.43 16.07 -6.05
CA PHE A 117 7.07 17.09 -6.88
C PHE A 117 6.57 18.52 -6.59
N ALA A 118 5.35 18.67 -6.10
CA ALA A 118 4.79 19.96 -5.68
C ALA A 118 5.66 20.70 -4.63
N ARG A 119 6.66 20.05 -4.04
CA ARG A 119 7.57 20.59 -3.02
C ARG A 119 9.02 20.78 -3.47
N GLY A 120 9.33 20.69 -4.78
CA GLY A 120 10.69 20.87 -5.30
C GLY A 120 11.57 19.63 -5.15
N SER A 121 10.98 18.48 -5.42
CA SER A 121 11.32 17.18 -4.84
C SER A 121 11.53 16.14 -5.92
N SER A 122 12.37 15.12 -5.68
CA SER A 122 12.72 14.12 -6.70
C SER A 122 12.06 12.77 -6.47
N VAL A 123 11.63 12.12 -7.56
CA VAL A 123 11.12 10.74 -7.53
C VAL A 123 11.86 9.91 -8.56
N SER A 124 12.47 8.84 -8.07
CA SER A 124 13.26 7.89 -8.84
C SER A 124 12.59 6.52 -8.80
N LEU A 125 12.75 5.70 -9.84
CA LEU A 125 12.19 4.35 -9.90
C LEU A 125 13.22 3.32 -10.32
N VAL A 126 13.27 2.24 -9.57
CA VAL A 126 14.04 1.03 -9.85
C VAL A 126 13.04 -0.09 -10.14
N GLY A 127 12.73 -0.30 -11.41
CA GLY A 127 11.71 -1.26 -11.83
C GLY A 127 12.28 -2.62 -12.24
N SER A 128 11.46 -3.67 -12.15
CA SER A 128 11.71 -4.94 -12.85
C SER A 128 11.71 -4.74 -14.38
N ARG A 129 12.26 -5.70 -15.14
CA ARG A 129 12.23 -5.66 -16.62
C ARG A 129 10.83 -5.42 -17.22
N PRO A 130 9.75 -6.11 -16.79
CA PRO A 130 8.42 -5.85 -17.34
C PRO A 130 7.92 -4.44 -16.99
N VAL A 131 8.15 -3.96 -15.77
CA VAL A 131 7.79 -2.59 -15.36
C VAL A 131 8.52 -1.55 -16.22
N ARG A 132 9.84 -1.69 -16.40
CA ARG A 132 10.63 -0.79 -17.25
C ARG A 132 10.10 -0.77 -18.67
N ARG A 133 9.85 -1.94 -19.27
CA ARG A 133 9.35 -2.04 -20.65
C ARG A 133 8.00 -1.33 -20.82
N VAL A 134 7.10 -1.47 -19.86
CA VAL A 134 5.80 -0.80 -19.88
C VAL A 134 5.97 0.72 -19.74
N LEU A 135 6.85 1.18 -18.84
CA LEU A 135 7.16 2.60 -18.68
C LEU A 135 7.85 3.20 -19.91
N ASP A 136 8.70 2.46 -20.61
CA ASP A 136 9.35 2.94 -21.84
C ASP A 136 8.33 3.13 -22.98
N LEU A 137 7.27 2.31 -23.00
CA LEU A 137 6.18 2.45 -23.99
C LEU A 137 5.28 3.65 -23.70
N VAL A 138 5.03 3.95 -22.42
CA VAL A 138 4.10 5.00 -22.02
C VAL A 138 4.81 6.35 -21.83
N PHE A 139 6.08 6.32 -21.41
CA PHE A 139 6.88 7.50 -21.02
C PHE A 139 8.35 7.35 -21.48
N PRO A 140 8.68 7.42 -22.78
CA PRO A 140 10.04 7.15 -23.26
C PRO A 140 11.11 8.11 -22.71
N ASP A 141 10.76 9.36 -22.41
CA ASP A 141 11.75 10.43 -22.14
C ASP A 141 12.14 10.60 -20.66
N ASN A 142 11.74 9.70 -19.75
CA ASN A 142 11.94 9.81 -18.30
C ASN A 142 11.42 11.12 -17.65
N GLU A 143 10.72 11.97 -18.41
CA GLU A 143 10.22 13.27 -18.00
C GLU A 143 9.28 13.17 -16.79
N ILE A 144 8.61 12.01 -16.68
CA ILE A 144 7.70 11.72 -15.57
C ILE A 144 8.38 11.00 -14.43
N ILE A 145 9.29 10.03 -14.59
CA ILE A 145 9.98 9.42 -13.44
C ILE A 145 11.38 9.05 -13.90
N VAL A 146 12.40 9.46 -13.14
CA VAL A 146 13.80 9.10 -13.44
C VAL A 146 14.00 7.62 -13.13
N ARG A 147 14.53 6.86 -14.09
CA ARG A 147 14.69 5.41 -13.96
C ARG A 147 16.14 5.05 -13.72
N PHE A 148 16.36 4.12 -12.79
CA PHE A 148 17.68 3.57 -12.49
C PHE A 148 17.67 2.05 -12.59
N ASP A 149 18.85 1.50 -12.86
CA ASP A 149 19.05 0.05 -12.90
C ASP A 149 19.10 -0.56 -11.50
N THR A 150 19.65 0.17 -10.53
CA THR A 150 19.87 -0.25 -9.15
C THR A 150 19.37 0.80 -8.14
N ILE A 151 19.20 0.40 -6.87
CA ILE A 151 18.86 1.34 -5.80
C ILE A 151 20.06 2.23 -5.49
N GLU A 152 21.26 1.65 -5.54
CA GLU A 152 22.52 2.33 -5.29
C GLU A 152 22.70 3.52 -6.23
N ASP A 153 22.42 3.35 -7.53
CA ASP A 153 22.46 4.46 -8.50
C ASP A 153 21.42 5.54 -8.19
N ALA A 154 20.23 5.13 -7.74
CA ALA A 154 19.17 6.06 -7.35
C ALA A 154 19.55 6.86 -6.10
N ILE A 155 20.19 6.23 -5.11
CA ILE A 155 20.71 6.87 -3.89
C ILE A 155 21.86 7.83 -4.26
N ALA A 156 22.78 7.41 -5.13
CA ALA A 156 23.89 8.25 -5.60
C ALA A 156 23.38 9.50 -6.32
N ASN A 157 22.30 9.40 -7.11
CA ASN A 157 21.66 10.54 -7.76
C ASN A 157 21.02 11.53 -6.77
N LEU A 158 20.60 11.07 -5.58
CA LEU A 158 20.15 11.95 -4.49
C LEU A 158 21.32 12.66 -3.78
N GLY A 159 22.57 12.33 -4.12
CA GLY A 159 23.76 12.89 -3.47
C GLY A 159 23.93 12.41 -2.03
N LEU A 160 23.37 11.24 -1.70
CA LEU A 160 23.45 10.61 -0.36
C LEU A 160 24.65 9.65 -0.22
N ASP A 161 25.55 9.63 -1.20
CA ASP A 161 26.82 8.89 -1.14
C ASP A 161 27.77 9.60 -0.14
N HIS A 162 28.18 8.88 0.91
CA HIS A 162 29.08 9.38 1.96
C HIS A 162 30.36 8.55 2.01
#